data_AF-A0A4P8PVA5-F1
#
_entry.id   AF-A0A4P8PVA5-F1
#
_cell.length_a   1.000
_cell.length_b   1.000
_cell.length_c   1.000
_cell.angle_alpha   90.00
_cell.angle_beta   90.00
_cell.angle_gamma   90.00
#
_symmetry.space_group_name_H-M   'P 1'
#
loop_
_entity.id
_entity.type
_entity.pdbx_description
1 polymer ?
#
loop_
_entity_poly.entity_id
_entity_poly.type
_entity_poly.pdbx_seq_one_letter_code
_entity_poly.pdbx_strand_id
1 'polypeptide(L)'
;MSALLQRVLLPRAGEPLDVRSLYTEESETNSRRSHATSRTSVSIGAESEVSFCSYFNAFPASYWRRWSILGSVLLRLELTGHCRVDVYRSKADGSRIHVEGKEFREGLLEFEIDLGPFEDGGWIWFDITTDTDVELLSAGWYAPIDAPGEANVAVGIPTFNRPTDCVKALQALASDPLVMDVVKHVIIPDQGTRKVRDEPGFDEAAAALGDKLAMHDQGNLGGSGGYSRIMYEALKNTDCEQILFMDDDIEIEPDSVLRALAMSRFAKSPILVGGHMLNLQDRSHLHVMGEVIKRENFMWTAAPNVEYDHDFSKKPLRKSRLLHRRIDVDYNGWWMCMIPRQVAEEIGQPLPLFIKWDDAEYGLRAKAAGYPTVTMPGAAIWHMAWSDKDDAIDWQAYFHLRNRLVVAALHQPDKYGVTGLIADTVKATVKHLLCLEYSTVAIQNLAIQDFLAGPEHVADLLPTALGTVHALRKEYPDAVVLPSSTSLPLPSREDVGNVSLPTNKVAIATRLVKGLAHNARKAKREHLETPQLNVPTLDARWFLLSQVDGVTVTTADGRGVVYRKRDPRVAARLFKESLRLRRELAERYTELKREYKAAVPELTSKERWERVFGI
;
A
#
# COMPACT_ATOMS: atom_id res chain seq x y z
N MET A 1 -23.90 9.38 -26.95
CA MET A 1 -23.87 9.40 -25.48
C MET A 1 -22.86 8.34 -25.07
N SER A 2 -21.83 8.75 -24.33
CA SER A 2 -20.62 7.94 -24.05
C SER A 2 -19.83 8.65 -22.95
N ALA A 3 -19.31 7.91 -21.97
CA ALA A 3 -18.57 8.50 -20.85
C ALA A 3 -17.08 8.12 -20.87
N LEU A 4 -16.21 9.05 -20.51
CA LEU A 4 -14.77 8.81 -20.36
C LEU A 4 -14.50 7.89 -19.15
N LEU A 5 -13.70 6.84 -19.36
CA LEU A 5 -13.26 5.90 -18.32
C LEU A 5 -11.81 6.14 -17.91
N GLN A 6 -10.96 6.43 -18.88
CA GLN A 6 -9.52 6.54 -18.71
C GLN A 6 -8.93 7.38 -19.83
N ARG A 7 -8.18 8.44 -19.51
CA ARG A 7 -7.40 9.18 -20.52
C ARG A 7 -6.13 8.42 -20.87
N VAL A 8 -5.64 8.64 -22.08
CA VAL A 8 -4.25 8.33 -22.44
C VAL A 8 -3.37 9.46 -21.91
N LEU A 9 -2.41 9.09 -21.06
CA LEU A 9 -1.51 10.01 -20.37
C LEU A 9 -0.09 9.91 -20.91
N LEU A 10 0.63 11.02 -20.85
CA LEU A 10 2.01 11.15 -21.29
C LEU A 10 2.87 11.74 -20.17
N PRO A 11 4.15 11.34 -20.02
CA PRO A 11 5.03 11.77 -18.93
C PRO A 11 5.21 13.31 -18.89
N ARG A 12 5.49 13.87 -17.71
CA ARG A 12 5.81 15.31 -17.60
C ARG A 12 7.15 15.62 -18.30
N ALA A 13 7.38 16.89 -18.57
CA ALA A 13 8.68 17.35 -19.03
C ALA A 13 9.76 17.00 -17.99
N GLY A 14 10.90 16.47 -18.46
CA GLY A 14 12.01 16.07 -17.59
C GLY A 14 11.82 14.72 -16.88
N GLU A 15 10.70 14.02 -17.08
CA GLU A 15 10.48 12.73 -16.41
C GLU A 15 11.56 11.70 -16.83
N PRO A 16 12.19 11.00 -15.86
CA PRO A 16 13.19 9.95 -16.10
C PRO A 16 12.68 8.81 -17.02
N LEU A 17 13.58 8.20 -17.80
CA LEU A 17 13.22 7.23 -18.84
C LEU A 17 12.55 5.96 -18.30
N ASP A 18 12.98 5.51 -17.14
CA ASP A 18 12.36 4.43 -16.38
C ASP A 18 10.90 4.76 -16.05
N VAL A 19 10.59 5.95 -15.56
CA VAL A 19 9.22 6.38 -15.26
C VAL A 19 8.39 6.51 -16.55
N ARG A 20 8.98 6.90 -17.67
CA ARG A 20 8.28 6.96 -18.98
C ARG A 20 7.75 5.61 -19.43
N SER A 21 8.37 4.50 -19.01
CA SER A 21 7.90 3.14 -19.32
C SER A 21 6.49 2.84 -18.77
N LEU A 22 6.01 3.60 -17.78
CA LEU A 22 4.65 3.50 -17.28
C LEU A 22 3.60 4.06 -18.26
N TYR A 23 4.03 4.88 -19.23
CA TYR A 23 3.15 5.58 -20.17
C TYR A 23 3.29 5.04 -21.60
N THR A 24 4.51 4.80 -22.08
CA THR A 24 4.74 4.36 -23.46
C THR A 24 5.96 3.47 -23.56
N GLU A 25 5.93 2.52 -24.49
CA GLU A 25 7.11 1.79 -24.95
C GLU A 25 7.46 2.26 -26.36
N GLU A 26 8.67 2.79 -26.55
CA GLU A 26 9.14 3.32 -27.84
C GLU A 26 10.09 2.30 -28.48
N SER A 27 9.96 2.05 -29.78
CA SER A 27 10.92 1.18 -30.47
C SER A 27 12.32 1.81 -30.45
N GLU A 28 13.33 1.00 -30.13
CA GLU A 28 14.75 1.43 -30.19
C GLU A 28 15.20 1.77 -31.63
N THR A 29 14.43 1.36 -32.64
CA THR A 29 14.69 1.68 -34.05
C THR A 29 14.22 3.07 -34.46
N ASN A 30 13.44 3.76 -33.61
CA ASN A 30 12.96 5.10 -33.91
C ASN A 30 14.13 6.07 -34.03
N SER A 31 14.08 6.97 -35.02
CA SER A 31 15.15 7.96 -35.26
C SER A 31 15.32 8.96 -34.10
N ARG A 32 14.24 9.19 -33.35
CA ARG A 32 14.17 10.08 -32.20
C ARG A 32 13.14 9.58 -31.21
N ARG A 33 13.25 10.09 -29.98
CA ARG A 33 12.21 9.93 -28.97
C ARG A 33 10.95 10.72 -29.35
N SER A 34 9.80 10.14 -29.06
CA SER A 34 8.52 10.84 -29.00
C SER A 34 8.56 12.00 -28.00
N HIS A 35 7.84 13.07 -28.30
CA HIS A 35 7.84 14.29 -27.50
C HIS A 35 6.44 14.57 -26.99
N ALA A 36 6.21 14.37 -25.69
CA ALA A 36 4.98 14.75 -25.02
C ALA A 36 4.83 16.28 -25.07
N THR A 37 3.86 16.78 -25.83
CA THR A 37 3.56 18.21 -25.94
C THR A 37 2.66 18.69 -24.81
N SER A 38 1.93 17.77 -24.18
CA SER A 38 1.20 17.97 -22.93
C SER A 38 1.11 16.65 -22.17
N ARG A 39 0.36 16.63 -21.06
CA ARG A 39 0.03 15.38 -20.33
C ARG A 39 -0.89 14.44 -21.09
N THR A 40 -1.50 14.86 -22.19
CA THR A 40 -2.48 14.08 -22.96
C THR A 40 -2.21 14.08 -24.47
N SER A 41 -1.08 14.64 -24.91
CA SER A 41 -0.73 14.75 -26.33
C SER A 41 0.76 14.46 -26.57
N VAL A 42 1.08 13.87 -27.72
CA VAL A 42 2.45 13.47 -28.08
C VAL A 42 2.72 13.62 -29.57
N SER A 43 3.89 14.15 -29.90
CA SER A 43 4.47 14.15 -31.25
C SER A 43 5.36 12.92 -31.44
N ILE A 44 5.14 12.19 -32.51
CA ILE A 44 5.87 10.99 -32.92
C ILE A 44 6.50 11.30 -34.28
N GLY A 45 7.80 11.03 -34.42
CA GLY A 45 8.50 11.26 -35.69
C GLY A 45 8.07 10.26 -36.77
N ALA A 46 8.28 10.59 -38.03
CA ALA A 46 8.08 9.70 -39.17
C ALA A 46 8.80 8.35 -39.00
N GLU A 47 8.28 7.32 -39.67
CA GLU A 47 8.86 5.96 -39.69
C GLU A 47 9.21 5.41 -38.28
N SER A 48 8.31 5.64 -37.32
CA SER A 48 8.48 5.27 -35.91
C SER A 48 7.32 4.42 -35.40
N GLU A 49 7.58 3.62 -34.37
CA GLU A 49 6.56 2.85 -33.65
C GLU A 49 6.58 3.21 -32.16
N VAL A 50 5.40 3.56 -31.63
CA VAL A 50 5.17 3.79 -30.20
C VAL A 50 4.01 2.93 -29.74
N SER A 51 4.25 2.10 -28.72
CA SER A 51 3.23 1.29 -28.08
C SER A 51 2.69 1.94 -26.82
N PHE A 52 1.38 1.86 -26.65
CA PHE A 52 0.66 2.24 -25.43
C PHE A 52 0.29 1.00 -24.60
N CYS A 53 1.00 -0.12 -24.79
CA CYS A 53 0.94 -1.31 -23.93
C CYS A 53 1.67 -1.06 -22.60
N SER A 54 1.23 -0.07 -21.85
CA SER A 54 1.88 0.42 -20.64
C SER A 54 0.92 0.46 -19.46
N TYR A 55 1.46 0.63 -18.26
CA TYR A 55 0.69 0.60 -17.02
C TYR A 55 -0.46 1.63 -17.01
N PHE A 56 -0.22 2.87 -17.44
CA PHE A 56 -1.22 3.93 -17.43
C PHE A 56 -2.09 3.98 -18.69
N ASN A 57 -1.67 3.44 -19.83
CA ASN A 57 -2.41 3.62 -21.09
C ASN A 57 -3.11 2.37 -21.62
N ALA A 58 -2.67 1.18 -21.22
CA ALA A 58 -3.43 -0.04 -21.48
C ALA A 58 -4.72 -0.05 -20.63
N PHE A 59 -5.78 -0.63 -21.17
CA PHE A 59 -7.07 -0.78 -20.52
C PHE A 59 -7.15 -2.17 -19.84
N PRO A 60 -7.36 -2.24 -18.51
CA PRO A 60 -7.42 -3.50 -17.75
C PRO A 60 -8.77 -4.22 -17.95
N ALA A 61 -9.02 -4.68 -19.18
CA ALA A 61 -10.31 -5.17 -19.67
C ALA A 61 -10.98 -6.23 -18.77
N SER A 62 -10.20 -7.18 -18.23
CA SER A 62 -10.75 -8.21 -17.35
C SER A 62 -11.37 -7.68 -16.05
N TYR A 63 -10.87 -6.57 -15.51
CA TYR A 63 -11.41 -5.95 -14.30
C TYR A 63 -12.76 -5.29 -14.60
N TRP A 64 -12.83 -4.53 -15.70
CA TRP A 64 -14.08 -3.93 -16.18
C TRP A 64 -15.13 -4.99 -16.52
N ARG A 65 -14.75 -6.05 -17.23
CA ARG A 65 -15.68 -7.16 -17.53
C ARG A 65 -16.25 -7.81 -16.27
N ARG A 66 -15.39 -8.04 -15.26
CA ARG A 66 -15.79 -8.70 -14.02
C ARG A 66 -16.75 -7.86 -13.20
N TRP A 67 -16.41 -6.58 -13.02
CA TRP A 67 -16.99 -5.73 -11.98
C TRP A 67 -17.95 -4.65 -12.49
N SER A 68 -17.94 -4.33 -13.79
CA SER A 68 -18.76 -3.25 -14.36
C SER A 68 -19.90 -3.75 -15.24
N ILE A 69 -20.92 -2.91 -15.48
CA ILE A 69 -22.05 -3.21 -16.37
C ILE A 69 -21.71 -3.20 -17.87
N LEU A 70 -20.45 -2.92 -18.24
CA LEU A 70 -20.04 -2.74 -19.64
C LEU A 70 -19.86 -4.08 -20.37
N GLY A 71 -20.42 -4.16 -21.58
CA GLY A 71 -20.18 -5.27 -22.53
C GLY A 71 -19.06 -4.99 -23.53
N SER A 72 -18.80 -3.72 -23.83
CA SER A 72 -17.74 -3.26 -24.73
C SER A 72 -17.10 -1.97 -24.20
N VAL A 73 -15.96 -1.58 -24.77
CA VAL A 73 -15.29 -0.30 -24.55
C VAL A 73 -14.95 0.35 -25.89
N LEU A 74 -14.97 1.67 -25.93
CA LEU A 74 -14.56 2.46 -27.09
C LEU A 74 -13.16 3.03 -26.86
N LEU A 75 -12.25 2.83 -27.81
CA LEU A 75 -11.02 3.61 -27.92
C LEU A 75 -11.27 4.76 -28.88
N ARG A 76 -11.01 5.99 -28.44
CA ARG A 76 -11.04 7.19 -29.29
C ARG A 76 -9.68 7.85 -29.32
N LEU A 77 -9.22 8.21 -30.51
CA LEU A 77 -7.99 8.95 -30.73
C LEU A 77 -8.26 10.12 -31.69
N GLU A 78 -7.75 11.28 -31.35
CA GLU A 78 -7.68 12.43 -32.24
C GLU A 78 -6.23 12.61 -32.70
N LEU A 79 -6.01 12.53 -34.01
CA LEU A 79 -4.70 12.37 -34.62
C LEU A 79 -4.54 13.33 -35.80
N THR A 80 -3.31 13.76 -36.06
CA THR A 80 -2.92 14.38 -37.34
C THR A 80 -1.65 13.72 -37.85
N GLY A 81 -1.49 13.65 -39.17
CA GLY A 81 -0.38 12.96 -39.81
C GLY A 81 -0.75 11.54 -40.25
N HIS A 82 -0.03 11.02 -41.23
CA HIS A 82 -0.31 9.72 -41.83
C HIS A 82 0.30 8.60 -40.99
N CYS A 83 -0.57 7.74 -40.44
CA CYS A 83 -0.18 6.62 -39.60
C CYS A 83 -1.12 5.44 -39.75
N ARG A 84 -0.79 4.35 -39.06
CA ARG A 84 -1.68 3.24 -38.78
C ARG A 84 -1.78 3.06 -37.26
N VAL A 85 -3.01 2.89 -36.77
CA VAL A 85 -3.28 2.52 -35.38
C VAL A 85 -3.71 1.07 -35.34
N ASP A 86 -2.98 0.25 -34.58
CA ASP A 86 -3.28 -1.16 -34.38
C ASP A 86 -3.71 -1.41 -32.94
N VAL A 87 -4.89 -2.01 -32.76
CA VAL A 87 -5.46 -2.38 -31.47
C VAL A 87 -5.15 -3.84 -31.19
N TYR A 88 -4.70 -4.09 -29.97
CA TYR A 88 -4.34 -5.42 -29.49
C TYR A 88 -5.08 -5.74 -28.19
N ARG A 89 -5.17 -7.04 -27.91
CA ARG A 89 -5.53 -7.55 -26.59
C ARG A 89 -4.60 -8.67 -26.16
N SER A 90 -4.63 -9.01 -24.88
CA SER A 90 -3.97 -10.21 -24.35
C SER A 90 -4.97 -11.22 -23.81
N LYS A 91 -4.61 -12.51 -23.85
CA LYS A 91 -5.20 -13.53 -22.98
C LYS A 91 -4.65 -13.41 -21.54
N ALA A 92 -5.23 -14.15 -20.60
CA ALA A 92 -4.77 -14.19 -19.21
C ALA A 92 -3.32 -14.73 -19.02
N ASP A 93 -2.79 -15.46 -20.00
CA ASP A 93 -1.40 -15.95 -20.02
C ASP A 93 -0.39 -14.94 -20.62
N GLY A 94 -0.87 -13.77 -21.06
CA GLY A 94 -0.07 -12.73 -21.71
C GLY A 94 0.07 -12.88 -23.23
N SER A 95 -0.54 -13.89 -23.85
CA SER A 95 -0.51 -14.05 -25.31
C SER A 95 -1.18 -12.87 -26.00
N ARG A 96 -0.44 -12.14 -26.84
CA ARG A 96 -0.93 -11.01 -27.64
C ARG A 96 -1.78 -11.49 -28.83
N ILE A 97 -2.90 -10.81 -29.07
CA ILE A 97 -3.81 -11.01 -30.19
C ILE A 97 -4.07 -9.65 -30.83
N HIS A 98 -3.88 -9.57 -32.15
CA HIS A 98 -4.29 -8.40 -32.95
C HIS A 98 -5.82 -8.40 -33.09
N VAL A 99 -6.44 -7.25 -32.83
CA VAL A 99 -7.90 -7.08 -32.90
C VAL A 99 -8.27 -6.46 -34.24
N GLU A 100 -7.76 -5.26 -34.50
CA GLU A 100 -8.02 -4.50 -35.72
C GLU A 100 -6.89 -3.48 -35.95
N GLY A 101 -6.67 -3.07 -37.19
CA GLY A 101 -5.77 -1.96 -37.53
C GLY A 101 -6.38 -1.07 -38.60
N LYS A 102 -6.25 0.25 -38.45
CA LYS A 102 -6.77 1.25 -39.40
C LYS A 102 -5.69 2.24 -39.78
N GLU A 103 -5.52 2.47 -41.08
CA GLU A 103 -4.75 3.60 -41.60
C GLU A 103 -5.55 4.89 -41.40
N PHE A 104 -4.87 5.96 -41.04
CA PHE A 104 -5.50 7.22 -40.68
C PHE A 104 -4.59 8.42 -41.01
N ARG A 105 -5.19 9.60 -41.20
CA ARG A 105 -4.47 10.83 -41.57
C ARG A 105 -4.81 12.02 -40.68
N GLU A 106 -6.08 12.24 -40.38
CA GLU A 106 -6.51 13.42 -39.65
C GLU A 106 -7.92 13.23 -39.06
N GLY A 107 -8.12 13.73 -37.84
CA GLY A 107 -9.41 13.80 -37.17
C GLY A 107 -9.59 12.73 -36.09
N LEU A 108 -10.85 12.31 -35.89
CA LEU A 108 -11.23 11.34 -34.87
C LEU A 108 -11.26 9.91 -35.43
N LEU A 109 -10.54 9.01 -34.78
CA LEU A 109 -10.53 7.57 -35.03
C LEU A 109 -11.15 6.82 -33.83
N GLU A 110 -12.06 5.89 -34.11
CA GLU A 110 -12.75 5.10 -33.09
C GLU A 110 -12.65 3.59 -33.36
N PHE A 111 -12.52 2.82 -32.28
CA PHE A 111 -12.62 1.36 -32.24
C PHE A 111 -13.57 0.96 -31.12
N GLU A 112 -14.48 0.02 -31.37
CA GLU A 112 -15.27 -0.64 -30.33
C GLU A 112 -14.73 -2.05 -30.10
N ILE A 113 -14.43 -2.39 -28.85
CA ILE A 113 -13.84 -3.66 -28.47
C ILE A 113 -14.75 -4.39 -27.48
N ASP A 114 -15.15 -5.60 -27.84
CA ASP A 114 -15.92 -6.51 -26.98
C ASP A 114 -15.11 -6.92 -25.74
N LEU A 115 -15.73 -6.84 -24.55
CA LEU A 115 -15.16 -7.31 -23.29
C LEU A 115 -15.46 -8.79 -23.02
N GLY A 116 -16.24 -9.47 -23.86
CA GLY A 116 -16.53 -10.91 -23.77
C GLY A 116 -15.33 -11.81 -23.46
N PRO A 117 -14.17 -11.70 -24.13
CA PRO A 117 -13.07 -12.68 -24.03
C PRO A 117 -12.08 -12.45 -22.86
N PHE A 118 -12.47 -11.74 -21.79
CA PHE A 118 -11.58 -11.36 -20.66
C PHE A 118 -12.04 -11.89 -19.28
N GLU A 119 -12.55 -13.12 -19.21
CA GLU A 119 -13.13 -13.69 -17.96
C GLU A 119 -12.16 -13.70 -16.77
N ASP A 120 -10.94 -14.19 -16.99
CA ASP A 120 -9.94 -14.45 -15.95
C ASP A 120 -8.64 -13.66 -16.15
N GLY A 121 -8.60 -12.77 -17.15
CA GLY A 121 -7.47 -11.90 -17.39
C GLY A 121 -7.47 -11.25 -18.77
N GLY A 122 -6.55 -10.31 -18.92
CA GLY A 122 -6.19 -9.65 -20.16
C GLY A 122 -6.43 -8.14 -20.14
N TRP A 123 -5.70 -7.50 -21.04
CA TRP A 123 -5.66 -6.06 -21.29
C TRP A 123 -6.00 -5.77 -22.74
N ILE A 124 -6.42 -4.53 -23.03
CA ILE A 124 -6.53 -3.96 -24.39
C ILE A 124 -5.57 -2.78 -24.48
N TRP A 125 -4.89 -2.60 -25.60
CA TRP A 125 -4.06 -1.43 -25.86
C TRP A 125 -4.01 -1.13 -27.35
N PHE A 126 -3.35 -0.04 -27.72
CA PHE A 126 -3.07 0.31 -29.11
C PHE A 126 -1.60 0.68 -29.31
N ASP A 127 -1.13 0.52 -30.53
CA ASP A 127 0.18 0.97 -31.00
C ASP A 127 -0.04 1.93 -32.18
N ILE A 128 0.84 2.93 -32.33
CA ILE A 128 0.86 3.85 -33.47
C ILE A 128 2.15 3.60 -34.25
N THR A 129 2.00 3.26 -35.52
CA THR A 129 3.10 3.15 -36.49
C THR A 129 2.93 4.25 -37.53
N THR A 130 3.94 5.11 -37.68
CA THR A 130 3.83 6.36 -38.44
C THR A 130 4.47 6.24 -39.82
N ASP A 131 3.84 6.79 -40.87
CA ASP A 131 4.48 7.04 -42.17
C ASP A 131 5.15 8.43 -42.14
N THR A 132 4.36 9.47 -41.88
CA THR A 132 4.86 10.85 -41.66
C THR A 132 5.02 11.16 -40.18
N ASP A 133 5.52 12.36 -39.85
CA ASP A 133 5.36 12.90 -38.49
C ASP A 133 3.87 12.90 -38.11
N VAL A 134 3.58 12.50 -36.87
CA VAL A 134 2.22 12.33 -36.34
C VAL A 134 2.09 13.02 -34.99
N GLU A 135 0.97 13.69 -34.78
CA GLU A 135 0.57 14.19 -33.47
C GLU A 135 -0.67 13.45 -32.99
N LEU A 136 -0.56 12.80 -31.84
CA LEU A 136 -1.71 12.36 -31.05
C LEU A 136 -2.15 13.56 -30.20
N LEU A 137 -3.26 14.18 -30.56
CA LEU A 137 -3.80 15.37 -29.90
C LEU A 137 -4.55 15.01 -28.60
N SER A 138 -5.31 13.92 -28.64
CA SER A 138 -5.97 13.35 -27.46
C SER A 138 -6.31 11.89 -27.69
N ALA A 139 -6.35 11.09 -26.62
CA ALA A 139 -6.95 9.76 -26.67
C ALA A 139 -7.54 9.34 -25.32
N GLY A 140 -8.48 8.42 -25.36
CA GLY A 140 -9.06 7.84 -24.16
C GLY A 140 -9.89 6.59 -24.43
N TRP A 141 -10.15 5.88 -23.33
CA TRP A 141 -11.08 4.77 -23.27
C TRP A 141 -12.42 5.27 -22.74
N TYR A 142 -13.51 4.92 -23.42
CA TYR A 142 -14.85 5.40 -23.14
C TYR A 142 -15.84 4.23 -23.01
N ALA A 143 -16.84 4.38 -22.16
CA ALA A 143 -18.03 3.55 -22.19
C ALA A 143 -18.92 3.95 -23.38
N PRO A 144 -19.58 2.98 -24.04
CA PRO A 144 -20.56 3.26 -25.10
C PRO A 144 -21.90 3.80 -24.57
N ILE A 145 -21.99 4.07 -23.26
CA ILE A 145 -23.15 4.57 -22.54
C ILE A 145 -22.72 5.70 -21.60
N ASP A 146 -23.67 6.49 -21.13
CA ASP A 146 -23.40 7.52 -20.12
C ASP A 146 -23.10 6.89 -18.77
N ALA A 147 -22.32 7.61 -17.95
CA ALA A 147 -21.95 7.14 -16.62
C ALA A 147 -23.16 7.20 -15.66
N PRO A 148 -23.51 6.09 -14.98
CA PRO A 148 -24.59 6.08 -13.99
C PRO A 148 -24.28 6.92 -12.75
N GLY A 149 -25.31 7.34 -12.02
CA GLY A 149 -25.18 8.07 -10.76
C GLY A 149 -24.50 9.44 -10.90
N GLU A 150 -24.18 10.07 -9.79
CA GLU A 150 -23.53 11.37 -9.75
C GLU A 150 -22.02 11.23 -9.49
N ALA A 151 -21.23 12.12 -10.12
CA ALA A 151 -19.83 12.28 -9.80
C ALA A 151 -19.68 13.30 -8.68
N ASN A 152 -19.69 12.84 -7.43
CA ASN A 152 -19.64 13.69 -6.25
C ASN A 152 -18.71 13.07 -5.19
N VAL A 153 -17.44 13.46 -5.20
CA VAL A 153 -16.36 12.84 -4.42
C VAL A 153 -15.94 13.72 -3.25
N ALA A 154 -15.91 13.13 -2.05
CA ALA A 154 -15.18 13.64 -0.89
C ALA A 154 -13.81 12.96 -0.83
N VAL A 155 -12.74 13.71 -1.08
CA VAL A 155 -11.37 13.23 -0.88
C VAL A 155 -10.97 13.49 0.56
N GLY A 156 -10.29 12.54 1.20
CA GLY A 156 -9.73 12.76 2.53
C GLY A 156 -8.27 12.38 2.61
N ILE A 157 -7.48 13.23 3.28
CA ILE A 157 -6.04 13.07 3.46
C ILE A 157 -5.71 13.33 4.94
N PRO A 158 -5.53 12.28 5.77
CA PRO A 158 -5.05 12.47 7.13
C PRO A 158 -3.58 12.89 7.10
N THR A 159 -3.17 13.76 8.03
CA THR A 159 -1.78 14.22 8.07
C THR A 159 -1.24 14.33 9.49
N PHE A 160 0.06 14.03 9.65
CA PHE A 160 0.77 14.13 10.91
C PHE A 160 2.21 14.62 10.71
N ASN A 161 2.46 15.89 11.02
CA ASN A 161 3.81 16.51 10.98
C ASN A 161 4.52 16.44 9.62
N ARG A 162 3.78 16.31 8.51
CA ARG A 162 4.27 16.32 7.12
C ARG A 162 3.61 17.43 6.28
N PRO A 163 3.66 18.68 6.76
CA PRO A 163 2.88 19.74 6.13
C PRO A 163 3.28 20.01 4.67
N THR A 164 4.58 19.92 4.34
CA THR A 164 5.08 20.06 2.97
C THR A 164 4.51 19.01 2.01
N ASP A 165 4.37 17.76 2.44
CA ASP A 165 3.84 16.68 1.61
C ASP A 165 2.32 16.85 1.41
N CYS A 166 1.60 17.22 2.48
CA CYS A 166 0.17 17.53 2.40
C CYS A 166 -0.12 18.70 1.44
N VAL A 167 0.64 19.80 1.49
CA VAL A 167 0.49 20.92 0.54
C VAL A 167 0.69 20.47 -0.91
N LYS A 168 1.69 19.62 -1.19
CA LYS A 168 1.90 19.06 -2.53
C LYS A 168 0.74 18.20 -2.99
N ALA A 169 0.15 17.39 -2.11
CA ALA A 169 -1.02 16.58 -2.42
C ALA A 169 -2.24 17.45 -2.78
N LEU A 170 -2.48 18.53 -2.02
CA LEU A 170 -3.55 19.51 -2.32
C LEU A 170 -3.33 20.18 -3.68
N GLN A 171 -2.10 20.60 -3.99
CA GLN A 171 -1.74 21.19 -5.28
C GLN A 171 -1.93 20.20 -6.43
N ALA A 172 -1.56 18.94 -6.23
CA ALA A 172 -1.71 17.90 -7.25
C ALA A 172 -3.19 17.63 -7.57
N LEU A 173 -4.07 17.59 -6.57
CA LEU A 173 -5.52 17.48 -6.77
C LEU A 173 -6.08 18.67 -7.55
N ALA A 174 -5.65 19.89 -7.22
CA ALA A 174 -6.09 21.11 -7.89
C ALA A 174 -5.53 21.30 -9.31
N SER A 175 -4.52 20.50 -9.70
CA SER A 175 -3.83 20.66 -11.00
C SER A 175 -4.63 20.18 -12.21
N ASP A 176 -5.65 19.34 -12.02
CA ASP A 176 -6.46 18.78 -13.09
C ASP A 176 -7.92 19.26 -13.01
N PRO A 177 -8.38 20.08 -13.98
CA PRO A 177 -9.75 20.59 -13.99
C PRO A 177 -10.83 19.49 -13.96
N LEU A 178 -10.61 18.35 -14.61
CA LEU A 178 -11.60 17.25 -14.62
C LEU A 178 -11.72 16.59 -13.26
N VAL A 179 -10.63 16.54 -12.48
CA VAL A 179 -10.65 16.08 -11.08
C VAL A 179 -11.38 17.12 -10.23
N MET A 180 -11.09 18.40 -10.42
CA MET A 180 -11.75 19.48 -9.69
C MET A 180 -13.24 19.59 -9.99
N ASP A 181 -13.72 19.14 -11.15
CA ASP A 181 -15.14 19.10 -11.46
C ASP A 181 -15.89 18.07 -10.61
N VAL A 182 -15.26 16.95 -10.24
CA VAL A 182 -15.90 15.83 -9.52
C VAL A 182 -15.61 15.80 -8.02
N VAL A 183 -14.46 16.35 -7.60
CA VAL A 183 -14.12 16.52 -6.19
C VAL A 183 -14.89 17.71 -5.64
N LYS A 184 -15.81 17.46 -4.71
CA LYS A 184 -16.65 18.49 -4.09
C LYS A 184 -16.17 18.87 -2.69
N HIS A 185 -15.50 17.96 -2.00
CA HIS A 185 -14.93 18.19 -0.69
C HIS A 185 -13.54 17.58 -0.56
N VAL A 186 -12.64 18.26 0.15
CA VAL A 186 -11.31 17.80 0.54
C VAL A 186 -11.20 17.93 2.05
N ILE A 187 -11.18 16.81 2.76
CA ILE A 187 -11.24 16.73 4.23
C ILE A 187 -9.86 16.37 4.77
N ILE A 188 -9.30 17.23 5.60
CA ILE A 188 -7.94 17.08 6.14
C ILE A 188 -7.97 17.00 7.67
N PRO A 189 -7.95 15.80 8.25
CA PRO A 189 -7.63 15.60 9.67
C PRO A 189 -6.15 15.92 9.92
N ASP A 190 -5.87 17.12 10.44
CA ASP A 190 -4.52 17.53 10.87
C ASP A 190 -4.29 17.09 12.32
N GLN A 191 -3.60 15.96 12.45
CA GLN A 191 -3.30 15.31 13.73
C GLN A 191 -1.95 15.76 14.31
N GLY A 192 -1.23 16.64 13.59
CA GLY A 192 0.14 17.03 13.86
C GLY A 192 0.28 18.24 14.79
N THR A 193 1.50 18.49 15.22
CA THR A 193 1.92 19.71 15.91
C THR A 193 2.53 20.73 14.96
N ARG A 194 3.09 20.28 13.83
CA ARG A 194 3.47 21.12 12.69
C ARG A 194 2.29 21.16 11.73
N LYS A 195 1.55 22.26 11.74
CA LYS A 195 0.29 22.39 11.02
C LYS A 195 0.49 22.66 9.53
N VAL A 196 -0.38 22.07 8.71
CA VAL A 196 -0.37 22.28 7.25
C VAL A 196 -0.69 23.73 6.91
N ARG A 197 -1.59 24.35 7.68
CA ARG A 197 -2.00 25.75 7.49
C ARG A 197 -0.85 26.75 7.62
N ASP A 198 0.24 26.36 8.28
CA ASP A 198 1.41 27.21 8.52
C ASP A 198 2.53 27.00 7.48
N GLU A 199 2.33 26.11 6.50
CA GLU A 199 3.35 25.73 5.52
C GLU A 199 3.38 26.65 4.30
N PRO A 200 4.57 27.01 3.79
CA PRO A 200 4.69 27.72 2.52
C PRO A 200 3.95 27.02 1.38
N GLY A 201 3.15 27.79 0.63
CA GLY A 201 2.34 27.28 -0.48
C GLY A 201 0.94 26.81 -0.09
N PHE A 202 0.62 26.73 1.21
CA PHE A 202 -0.73 26.38 1.67
C PHE A 202 -1.79 27.36 1.16
N ASP A 203 -1.57 28.68 1.28
CA ASP A 203 -2.55 29.69 0.86
C ASP A 203 -2.93 29.55 -0.63
N GLU A 204 -1.95 29.25 -1.49
CA GLU A 204 -2.18 29.02 -2.92
C GLU A 204 -2.98 27.73 -3.16
N ALA A 205 -2.61 26.63 -2.49
CA ALA A 205 -3.32 25.36 -2.58
C ALA A 205 -4.77 25.46 -2.06
N ALA A 206 -4.96 26.16 -0.94
CA ALA A 206 -6.26 26.41 -0.34
C ALA A 206 -7.12 27.31 -1.23
N ALA A 207 -6.55 28.35 -1.84
CA ALA A 207 -7.27 29.21 -2.78
C ALA A 207 -7.73 28.45 -4.04
N ALA A 208 -6.93 27.51 -4.55
CA ALA A 208 -7.30 26.69 -5.69
C ALA A 208 -8.43 25.70 -5.38
N LEU A 209 -8.51 25.21 -4.14
CA LEU A 209 -9.59 24.32 -3.67
C LEU A 209 -10.84 25.09 -3.22
N GLY A 210 -10.69 26.34 -2.77
CA GLY A 210 -11.78 27.20 -2.35
C GLY A 210 -12.55 26.66 -1.15
N ASP A 211 -13.88 26.71 -1.23
CA ASP A 211 -14.83 26.25 -0.21
C ASP A 211 -14.88 24.71 -0.06
N LYS A 212 -14.23 23.98 -0.97
CA LYS A 212 -14.14 22.52 -0.92
C LYS A 212 -13.24 22.03 0.21
N LEU A 213 -12.25 22.81 0.62
CA LEU A 213 -11.25 22.40 1.61
C LEU A 213 -11.76 22.58 3.05
N ALA A 214 -11.79 21.48 3.81
CA ALA A 214 -12.14 21.45 5.21
C ALA A 214 -10.98 20.88 6.04
N MET A 215 -10.38 21.72 6.88
CA MET A 215 -9.26 21.37 7.75
C MET A 215 -9.77 21.11 9.18
N HIS A 216 -9.47 19.96 9.75
CA HIS A 216 -9.96 19.50 11.06
C HIS A 216 -8.79 19.18 12.00
N ASP A 217 -8.59 19.99 13.03
CA ASP A 217 -7.60 19.69 14.07
C ASP A 217 -8.11 18.59 15.02
N GLN A 218 -7.24 17.63 15.34
CA GLN A 218 -7.49 16.61 16.36
C GLN A 218 -6.18 16.09 16.96
N GLY A 219 -6.29 15.29 18.04
CA GLY A 219 -5.13 14.57 18.59
C GLY A 219 -4.61 13.49 17.64
N ASN A 220 -3.41 12.97 17.91
CA ASN A 220 -2.86 11.85 17.14
C ASN A 220 -3.60 10.55 17.46
N LEU A 221 -4.51 10.16 16.58
CA LEU A 221 -5.30 8.93 16.66
C LEU A 221 -4.86 7.91 15.60
N GLY A 222 -3.68 8.12 15.00
CA GLY A 222 -3.11 7.29 13.96
C GLY A 222 -3.87 7.36 12.63
N GLY A 223 -3.57 6.44 11.73
CA GLY A 223 -4.28 6.28 10.46
C GLY A 223 -5.76 6.00 10.69
N SER A 224 -6.11 5.07 11.58
CA SER A 224 -7.51 4.70 11.81
C SER A 224 -8.37 5.89 12.26
N GLY A 225 -7.83 6.75 13.14
CA GLY A 225 -8.54 7.96 13.57
C GLY A 225 -8.59 9.05 12.50
N GLY A 226 -7.57 9.16 11.64
CA GLY A 226 -7.59 10.06 10.49
C GLY A 226 -8.67 9.66 9.47
N TYR A 227 -8.64 8.41 9.01
CA TYR A 227 -9.61 7.89 8.05
C TYR A 227 -11.03 7.82 8.63
N SER A 228 -11.17 7.52 9.93
CA SER A 228 -12.45 7.62 10.62
C SER A 228 -12.97 9.06 10.61
N ARG A 229 -12.12 10.06 10.87
CA ARG A 229 -12.52 11.47 10.79
C ARG A 229 -13.00 11.84 9.39
N ILE A 230 -12.29 11.41 8.35
CA ILE A 230 -12.69 11.66 6.95
C ILE A 230 -14.08 11.09 6.69
N MET A 231 -14.29 9.82 7.02
CA MET A 231 -15.58 9.15 6.79
C MET A 231 -16.69 9.81 7.60
N TYR A 232 -16.42 10.18 8.84
CA TYR A 232 -17.37 10.86 9.71
C TYR A 232 -17.81 12.20 9.11
N GLU A 233 -16.87 13.04 8.72
CA GLU A 233 -17.14 14.37 8.15
C GLU A 233 -17.84 14.25 6.78
N ALA A 234 -17.42 13.32 5.92
CA ALA A 234 -18.09 13.08 4.63
C ALA A 234 -19.54 12.61 4.82
N LEU A 235 -19.80 11.71 5.78
CA LEU A 235 -21.15 11.22 6.03
C LEU A 235 -22.05 12.26 6.73
N LYS A 236 -21.49 13.10 7.61
CA LYS A 236 -22.26 14.04 8.42
C LYS A 236 -22.47 15.39 7.74
N ASN A 237 -21.46 15.89 7.04
CA ASN A 237 -21.39 17.29 6.60
C ASN A 237 -21.34 17.47 5.08
N THR A 238 -21.44 16.38 4.30
CA THR A 238 -21.52 16.44 2.84
C THR A 238 -22.59 15.48 2.30
N ASP A 239 -22.94 15.66 1.03
CA ASP A 239 -23.82 14.77 0.26
C ASP A 239 -23.05 13.89 -0.74
N CYS A 240 -21.72 13.82 -0.61
CA CYS A 240 -20.87 13.08 -1.55
C CYS A 240 -21.25 11.61 -1.64
N GLU A 241 -21.42 11.10 -2.87
CA GLU A 241 -21.75 9.71 -3.17
C GLU A 241 -20.53 8.78 -3.06
N GLN A 242 -19.31 9.33 -3.17
CA GLN A 242 -18.06 8.58 -3.05
C GLN A 242 -17.12 9.23 -2.05
N ILE A 243 -16.52 8.42 -1.18
CA ILE A 243 -15.48 8.83 -0.24
C ILE A 243 -14.16 8.23 -0.73
N LEU A 244 -13.18 9.07 -1.08
CA LEU A 244 -11.86 8.64 -1.52
C LEU A 244 -10.82 8.91 -0.43
N PHE A 245 -10.36 7.84 0.21
CA PHE A 245 -9.19 7.89 1.09
C PHE A 245 -7.92 8.01 0.28
N MET A 246 -7.03 8.93 0.69
CA MET A 246 -5.67 9.10 0.18
C MET A 246 -4.72 9.41 1.36
N ASP A 247 -3.40 9.28 1.14
CA ASP A 247 -2.37 9.59 2.15
C ASP A 247 -1.68 10.95 1.90
N ASP A 248 -0.93 11.45 2.89
CA ASP A 248 -0.23 12.75 2.77
C ASP A 248 1.15 12.64 2.11
N ASP A 249 1.89 11.54 2.27
CA ASP A 249 3.23 11.33 1.71
C ASP A 249 3.23 10.61 0.35
N ILE A 250 2.40 11.12 -0.57
CA ILE A 250 2.23 10.58 -1.93
C ILE A 250 2.54 11.59 -3.04
N GLU A 251 2.91 11.07 -4.22
CA GLU A 251 2.69 11.79 -5.48
C GLU A 251 1.45 11.23 -6.19
N ILE A 252 0.60 12.12 -6.68
CA ILE A 252 -0.69 11.76 -7.28
C ILE A 252 -0.59 11.84 -8.82
N GLU A 253 -1.04 10.79 -9.50
CA GLU A 253 -1.50 10.89 -10.89
C GLU A 253 -2.99 11.27 -10.86
N PRO A 254 -3.39 12.51 -11.20
CA PRO A 254 -4.77 12.97 -10.95
C PRO A 254 -5.84 12.13 -11.67
N ASP A 255 -5.53 11.62 -12.87
CA ASP A 255 -6.43 10.75 -13.63
C ASP A 255 -6.80 9.46 -12.87
N SER A 256 -5.98 9.02 -11.91
CA SER A 256 -6.29 7.88 -11.06
C SER A 256 -7.58 8.10 -10.26
N VAL A 257 -7.86 9.33 -9.80
CA VAL A 257 -9.13 9.68 -9.13
C VAL A 257 -10.31 9.42 -10.06
N LEU A 258 -10.19 9.83 -11.32
CA LEU A 258 -11.23 9.64 -12.33
C LEU A 258 -11.42 8.16 -12.70
N ARG A 259 -10.34 7.39 -12.80
CA ARG A 259 -10.40 5.94 -13.06
C ARG A 259 -11.11 5.19 -11.93
N ALA A 260 -10.80 5.52 -10.69
CA ALA A 260 -11.47 4.94 -9.52
C ALA A 260 -12.96 5.31 -9.50
N LEU A 261 -13.29 6.58 -9.76
CA LEU A 261 -14.67 7.06 -9.86
C LEU A 261 -15.44 6.37 -10.98
N ALA A 262 -14.84 6.24 -12.16
CA ALA A 262 -15.47 5.58 -13.30
C ALA A 262 -15.80 4.12 -12.98
N MET A 263 -14.86 3.36 -12.40
CA MET A 263 -15.13 1.99 -11.97
C MET A 263 -16.24 1.92 -10.91
N SER A 264 -16.27 2.86 -9.95
CA SER A 264 -17.31 2.94 -8.93
C SER A 264 -18.70 3.16 -9.54
N ARG A 265 -18.83 4.11 -10.47
CA ARG A 265 -20.11 4.46 -11.12
C ARG A 265 -20.63 3.39 -12.08
N PHE A 266 -19.73 2.67 -12.75
CA PHE A 266 -20.10 1.59 -13.66
C PHE A 266 -20.20 0.21 -12.99
N ALA A 267 -19.96 0.11 -11.68
CA ALA A 267 -19.97 -1.18 -10.98
C ALA A 267 -21.34 -1.88 -11.07
N LYS A 268 -21.36 -3.22 -11.25
CA LYS A 268 -22.59 -4.04 -11.28
C LYS A 268 -23.37 -4.01 -9.96
N SER A 269 -22.64 -3.82 -8.88
CA SER A 269 -23.10 -3.68 -7.51
C SER A 269 -22.11 -2.77 -6.78
N PRO A 270 -22.44 -2.20 -5.61
CA PRO A 270 -21.50 -1.37 -4.87
C PRO A 270 -20.23 -2.17 -4.52
N ILE A 271 -19.06 -1.58 -4.78
CA ILE A 271 -17.74 -2.17 -4.53
C ILE A 271 -16.80 -1.10 -3.98
N LEU A 272 -15.79 -1.52 -3.22
CA LEU A 272 -14.65 -0.66 -2.89
C LEU A 272 -13.68 -0.67 -4.06
N VAL A 273 -13.21 0.50 -4.49
CA VAL A 273 -12.26 0.65 -5.61
C VAL A 273 -10.94 1.20 -5.09
N GLY A 274 -9.95 0.32 -4.97
CA GLY A 274 -8.59 0.66 -4.56
C GLY A 274 -7.69 1.01 -5.75
N GLY A 275 -6.75 1.94 -5.52
CA GLY A 275 -5.63 2.19 -6.43
C GLY A 275 -4.39 1.39 -6.03
N HIS A 276 -3.54 1.09 -7.01
CA HIS A 276 -2.20 0.55 -6.76
C HIS A 276 -1.28 1.58 -6.11
N MET A 277 -0.23 1.07 -5.49
CA MET A 277 0.92 1.84 -5.05
C MET A 277 2.10 1.60 -5.99
N LEU A 278 2.60 2.66 -6.61
CA LEU A 278 3.93 2.70 -7.23
C LEU A 278 4.95 3.14 -6.15
N ASN A 279 6.19 2.69 -6.26
CA ASN A 279 7.22 3.05 -5.27
C ASN A 279 7.72 4.48 -5.50
N LEU A 280 7.63 5.35 -4.49
CA LEU A 280 8.09 6.75 -4.60
C LEU A 280 9.61 6.89 -4.79
N GLN A 281 10.41 5.93 -4.35
CA GLN A 281 11.87 5.96 -4.52
C GLN A 281 12.32 5.37 -5.85
N ASP A 282 11.71 4.26 -6.25
CA ASP A 282 11.93 3.58 -7.53
C ASP A 282 10.67 3.71 -8.41
N ARG A 283 10.52 4.87 -9.05
CA ARG A 283 9.23 5.35 -9.59
C ARG A 283 8.65 4.56 -10.76
N SER A 284 9.37 3.61 -11.34
CA SER A 284 8.84 2.65 -12.34
C SER A 284 8.33 1.34 -11.74
N HIS A 285 8.42 1.16 -10.41
CA HIS A 285 8.11 -0.09 -9.74
C HIS A 285 6.68 -0.09 -9.20
N LEU A 286 5.89 -1.10 -9.59
CA LEU A 286 4.63 -1.43 -8.94
C LEU A 286 4.88 -2.25 -7.68
N HIS A 287 4.34 -1.78 -6.57
CA HIS A 287 4.50 -2.46 -5.30
C HIS A 287 3.91 -3.88 -5.33
N VAL A 288 2.63 -4.02 -5.69
CA VAL A 288 1.93 -5.31 -5.79
C VAL A 288 0.66 -5.14 -6.63
N MET A 289 0.23 -6.17 -7.37
CA MET A 289 -1.05 -6.16 -8.10
C MET A 289 -2.28 -6.33 -7.20
N GLY A 290 -2.10 -6.79 -5.96
CA GLY A 290 -3.20 -7.07 -5.05
C GLY A 290 -2.81 -7.98 -3.90
N GLU A 291 -3.53 -7.83 -2.79
CA GLU A 291 -3.24 -8.52 -1.52
C GLU A 291 -4.47 -9.26 -0.96
N VAL A 292 -4.20 -10.33 -0.23
CA VAL A 292 -5.20 -11.18 0.40
C VAL A 292 -4.79 -11.54 1.82
N ILE A 293 -5.74 -12.03 2.62
CA ILE A 293 -5.44 -12.58 3.95
C ILE A 293 -5.29 -14.09 3.86
N LYS A 294 -4.07 -14.59 4.11
CA LYS A 294 -3.80 -16.01 4.22
C LYS A 294 -4.49 -16.57 5.46
N ARG A 295 -5.51 -17.40 5.29
CA ARG A 295 -6.43 -17.79 6.38
C ARG A 295 -5.82 -18.76 7.39
N GLU A 296 -4.78 -19.51 7.02
CA GLU A 296 -4.15 -20.51 7.89
C GLU A 296 -3.39 -19.87 9.06
N ASN A 297 -2.67 -18.78 8.82
CA ASN A 297 -1.97 -18.03 9.86
C ASN A 297 -2.58 -16.63 10.09
N PHE A 298 -3.56 -16.21 9.29
CA PHE A 298 -4.16 -14.88 9.32
C PHE A 298 -3.11 -13.78 9.17
N MET A 299 -2.37 -13.82 8.06
CA MET A 299 -1.38 -12.80 7.69
C MET A 299 -1.70 -12.29 6.28
N TRP A 300 -1.64 -10.98 6.08
CA TRP A 300 -1.73 -10.41 4.75
C TRP A 300 -0.54 -10.85 3.89
N THR A 301 -0.77 -11.02 2.60
CA THR A 301 0.21 -11.50 1.63
C THR A 301 -0.21 -11.10 0.23
N ALA A 302 0.73 -11.13 -0.72
CA ALA A 302 0.41 -11.06 -2.14
C ALA A 302 -0.64 -12.11 -2.50
N ALA A 303 -1.57 -11.71 -3.38
CA ALA A 303 -2.57 -12.61 -3.93
C ALA A 303 -1.91 -13.76 -4.74
N PRO A 304 -2.63 -14.87 -5.00
CA PRO A 304 -2.11 -15.95 -5.83
C PRO A 304 -1.67 -15.46 -7.21
N ASN A 305 -0.50 -15.91 -7.68
CA ASN A 305 0.13 -15.50 -8.95
C ASN A 305 0.57 -14.03 -9.00
N VAL A 306 0.84 -13.41 -7.84
CA VAL A 306 1.37 -12.05 -7.73
C VAL A 306 2.77 -12.07 -7.12
N GLU A 307 3.63 -11.19 -7.63
CA GLU A 307 4.95 -10.89 -7.09
C GLU A 307 4.96 -9.43 -6.62
N TYR A 308 5.72 -9.15 -5.57
CA TYR A 308 6.00 -7.79 -5.14
C TYR A 308 7.07 -7.16 -6.04
N ASP A 309 7.09 -5.83 -6.09
CA ASP A 309 8.16 -5.00 -6.66
C ASP A 309 8.42 -5.25 -8.15
N HIS A 310 7.39 -5.02 -8.97
CA HIS A 310 7.46 -5.18 -10.41
C HIS A 310 7.97 -3.93 -11.12
N ASP A 311 9.19 -3.99 -11.67
CA ASP A 311 9.80 -2.89 -12.44
C ASP A 311 9.38 -2.90 -13.92
N PHE A 312 8.52 -1.95 -14.32
CA PHE A 312 8.07 -1.81 -15.71
C PHE A 312 9.18 -1.37 -16.67
N SER A 313 10.24 -0.71 -16.18
CA SER A 313 11.35 -0.25 -17.03
C SER A 313 12.21 -1.41 -17.53
N LYS A 314 12.32 -2.47 -16.72
CA LYS A 314 13.08 -3.69 -17.07
C LYS A 314 12.19 -4.77 -17.67
N LYS A 315 10.95 -4.89 -17.20
CA LYS A 315 9.99 -5.90 -17.65
C LYS A 315 8.66 -5.23 -18.01
N PRO A 316 8.56 -4.67 -19.23
CA PRO A 316 7.37 -3.95 -19.66
C PRO A 316 6.13 -4.85 -19.66
N LEU A 317 4.94 -4.24 -19.63
CA LEU A 317 3.66 -4.96 -19.47
C LEU A 317 3.53 -6.10 -20.49
N ARG A 318 3.88 -5.86 -21.75
CA ARG A 318 3.84 -6.84 -22.85
C ARG A 318 4.66 -8.12 -22.58
N LYS A 319 5.66 -8.07 -21.70
CA LYS A 319 6.53 -9.21 -21.32
C LYS A 319 6.19 -9.79 -19.95
N SER A 320 5.17 -9.27 -19.27
CA SER A 320 4.87 -9.52 -17.86
C SER A 320 3.65 -10.43 -17.68
N ARG A 321 3.78 -11.71 -18.03
CA ARG A 321 2.70 -12.72 -18.04
C ARG A 321 1.79 -12.71 -16.80
N LEU A 322 2.35 -12.57 -15.59
CA LEU A 322 1.55 -12.57 -14.35
C LEU A 322 0.59 -11.37 -14.27
N LEU A 323 0.97 -10.21 -14.82
CA LEU A 323 0.13 -9.00 -14.81
C LEU A 323 -1.06 -9.08 -15.76
N HIS A 324 -1.11 -10.09 -16.65
CA HIS A 324 -2.26 -10.31 -17.52
C HIS A 324 -3.36 -11.12 -16.87
N ARG A 325 -3.17 -11.68 -15.67
CA ARG A 325 -4.25 -12.30 -14.90
C ARG A 325 -5.10 -11.24 -14.22
N ARG A 326 -6.40 -11.50 -14.09
CA ARG A 326 -7.23 -10.75 -13.15
C ARG A 326 -6.89 -11.19 -11.73
N ILE A 327 -6.50 -10.24 -10.89
CA ILE A 327 -6.11 -10.50 -9.51
C ILE A 327 -7.27 -10.11 -8.59
N ASP A 328 -7.74 -11.08 -7.82
CA ASP A 328 -8.77 -10.87 -6.80
C ASP A 328 -8.12 -10.60 -5.44
N VAL A 329 -8.69 -9.66 -4.69
CA VAL A 329 -8.15 -9.16 -3.42
C VAL A 329 -9.15 -9.35 -2.29
N ASP A 330 -8.65 -9.31 -1.05
CA ASP A 330 -9.52 -9.21 0.14
C ASP A 330 -9.73 -7.76 0.59
N TYR A 331 -8.81 -6.85 0.26
CA TYR A 331 -8.82 -5.44 0.64
C TYR A 331 -7.89 -4.63 -0.28
N ASN A 332 -7.87 -3.31 -0.11
CA ASN A 332 -6.85 -2.41 -0.66
C ASN A 332 -6.39 -1.45 0.44
N GLY A 333 -5.11 -1.08 0.43
CA GLY A 333 -4.60 -0.07 1.35
C GLY A 333 -5.24 1.30 1.13
N TRP A 334 -5.22 2.12 2.18
CA TRP A 334 -5.91 3.42 2.19
C TRP A 334 -5.10 4.59 1.61
N TRP A 335 -3.92 4.32 1.05
CA TRP A 335 -3.20 5.30 0.22
C TRP A 335 -4.04 5.77 -0.98
N MET A 336 -4.94 4.93 -1.47
CA MET A 336 -5.96 5.28 -2.44
C MET A 336 -7.10 4.24 -2.39
N CYS A 337 -8.23 4.56 -1.77
CA CYS A 337 -9.39 3.67 -1.72
C CYS A 337 -10.72 4.43 -1.75
N MET A 338 -11.52 4.18 -2.78
CA MET A 338 -12.85 4.75 -2.94
C MET A 338 -13.91 3.83 -2.34
N ILE A 339 -14.72 4.40 -1.45
CA ILE A 339 -15.79 3.74 -0.71
C ILE A 339 -17.11 4.43 -1.08
N PRO A 340 -18.10 3.72 -1.63
CA PRO A 340 -19.42 4.31 -1.86
C PRO A 340 -20.07 4.73 -0.55
N ARG A 341 -20.75 5.88 -0.53
CA ARG A 341 -21.41 6.44 0.65
C ARG A 341 -22.31 5.41 1.36
N GLN A 342 -23.17 4.75 0.60
CA GLN A 342 -24.08 3.72 1.12
C GLN A 342 -23.35 2.59 1.86
N VAL A 343 -22.16 2.20 1.38
CA VAL A 343 -21.36 1.14 2.01
C VAL A 343 -20.83 1.65 3.34
N ALA A 344 -20.29 2.87 3.39
CA ALA A 344 -19.81 3.48 4.62
C ALA A 344 -20.92 3.67 5.66
N GLU A 345 -22.14 4.02 5.23
CA GLU A 345 -23.31 4.12 6.11
C GLU A 345 -23.75 2.76 6.66
N GLU A 346 -23.69 1.69 5.86
CA GLU A 346 -24.11 0.36 6.26
C GLU A 346 -23.12 -0.34 7.20
N ILE A 347 -21.82 -0.32 6.86
CA ILE A 347 -20.82 -1.09 7.62
C ILE A 347 -20.14 -0.29 8.73
N GLY A 348 -20.31 1.03 8.76
CA GLY A 348 -19.82 1.93 9.81
C GLY A 348 -18.33 2.28 9.69
N GLN A 349 -17.83 2.99 10.71
CA GLN A 349 -16.48 3.57 10.75
C GLN A 349 -15.36 2.52 10.75
N PRO A 350 -14.10 2.91 10.47
CA PRO A 350 -12.92 2.13 10.82
C PRO A 350 -12.89 1.66 12.28
N LEU A 351 -12.25 0.51 12.54
CA LEU A 351 -11.93 0.11 13.91
C LEU A 351 -10.85 1.03 14.52
N PRO A 352 -10.88 1.31 15.84
CA PRO A 352 -9.90 2.17 16.52
C PRO A 352 -8.56 1.46 16.75
N LEU A 353 -7.78 1.22 15.68
CA LEU A 353 -6.57 0.39 15.69
C LEU A 353 -5.25 1.16 15.72
N PHE A 354 -5.29 2.49 15.69
CA PHE A 354 -4.16 3.40 15.48
C PHE A 354 -3.55 3.28 14.07
N ILE A 355 -2.84 2.20 13.74
CA ILE A 355 -2.28 1.93 12.39
C ILE A 355 -2.30 0.44 12.07
N LYS A 356 -2.25 0.10 10.77
CA LYS A 356 -2.16 -1.26 10.23
C LYS A 356 -3.42 -2.09 10.50
N TRP A 357 -3.76 -2.95 9.54
CA TRP A 357 -4.89 -3.90 9.58
C TRP A 357 -6.29 -3.27 9.56
N ASP A 358 -6.40 -1.96 9.71
CA ASP A 358 -7.65 -1.20 9.59
C ASP A 358 -8.20 -1.26 8.16
N ASP A 359 -7.35 -1.09 7.16
CA ASP A 359 -7.67 -1.31 5.75
C ASP A 359 -8.11 -2.75 5.44
N ALA A 360 -7.35 -3.73 5.92
CA ALA A 360 -7.63 -5.15 5.75
C ALA A 360 -8.93 -5.57 6.43
N GLU A 361 -9.19 -5.08 7.64
CA GLU A 361 -10.45 -5.31 8.33
C GLU A 361 -11.62 -4.74 7.56
N TYR A 362 -11.52 -3.49 7.11
CA TYR A 362 -12.60 -2.82 6.40
C TYR A 362 -12.96 -3.55 5.11
N GLY A 363 -11.96 -4.02 4.34
CA GLY A 363 -12.18 -4.86 3.16
C GLY A 363 -12.85 -6.20 3.48
N LEU A 364 -12.44 -6.87 4.57
CA LEU A 364 -13.07 -8.12 5.02
C LEU A 364 -14.52 -7.92 5.49
N ARG A 365 -14.80 -6.83 6.22
CA ARG A 365 -16.12 -6.46 6.69
C ARG A 365 -17.04 -6.07 5.53
N ALA A 366 -16.55 -5.27 4.59
CA ALA A 366 -17.27 -4.94 3.36
C ALA A 366 -17.64 -6.21 2.55
N LYS A 367 -16.67 -7.12 2.36
CA LYS A 367 -16.92 -8.39 1.67
C LYS A 367 -17.95 -9.26 2.38
N ALA A 368 -17.96 -9.27 3.72
CA ALA A 368 -18.97 -9.98 4.51
C ALA A 368 -20.38 -9.38 4.36
N ALA A 369 -20.49 -8.08 4.11
CA ALA A 369 -21.74 -7.38 3.79
C ALA A 369 -22.14 -7.46 2.30
N GLY A 370 -21.35 -8.15 1.46
CA GLY A 370 -21.63 -8.31 0.03
C GLY A 370 -21.01 -7.23 -0.87
N TYR A 371 -20.12 -6.39 -0.33
CA TYR A 371 -19.40 -5.34 -1.04
C TYR A 371 -17.93 -5.77 -1.27
N PRO A 372 -17.60 -6.40 -2.40
CA PRO A 372 -16.23 -6.81 -2.67
C PRO A 372 -15.31 -5.59 -2.89
N THR A 373 -14.01 -5.82 -2.75
CA THR A 373 -12.98 -4.84 -3.11
C THR A 373 -12.34 -5.22 -4.44
N VAL A 374 -12.09 -4.22 -5.28
CA VAL A 374 -11.23 -4.33 -6.46
C VAL A 374 -10.03 -3.42 -6.29
N THR A 375 -8.84 -3.94 -6.55
CA THR A 375 -7.63 -3.15 -6.71
C THR A 375 -7.44 -2.92 -8.21
N MET A 376 -7.55 -1.66 -8.65
CA MET A 376 -7.72 -1.29 -10.06
C MET A 376 -6.39 -0.99 -10.75
N PRO A 377 -5.92 -1.84 -11.70
CA PRO A 377 -4.70 -1.54 -12.43
C PRO A 377 -4.84 -0.28 -13.29
N GLY A 378 -3.75 0.47 -13.43
CA GLY A 378 -3.75 1.76 -14.11
C GLY A 378 -4.29 2.92 -13.26
N ALA A 379 -4.93 2.68 -12.12
CA ALA A 379 -5.17 3.71 -11.11
C ALA A 379 -4.11 3.57 -10.01
N ALA A 380 -3.25 4.58 -9.84
CA ALA A 380 -2.18 4.54 -8.87
C ALA A 380 -1.78 5.92 -8.32
N ILE A 381 -1.10 5.86 -7.19
CA ILE A 381 -0.28 6.94 -6.63
C ILE A 381 1.14 6.41 -6.44
N TRP A 382 2.12 7.30 -6.24
CA TRP A 382 3.44 6.91 -5.73
C TRP A 382 3.51 7.12 -4.23
N HIS A 383 3.99 6.12 -3.49
CA HIS A 383 4.14 6.18 -2.05
C HIS A 383 5.37 5.38 -1.60
N MET A 384 5.88 5.66 -0.41
CA MET A 384 7.02 4.94 0.17
C MET A 384 6.68 3.46 0.41
N ALA A 385 7.35 2.56 -0.31
CA ALA A 385 7.21 1.12 -0.10
C ALA A 385 7.72 0.70 1.29
N TRP A 386 7.21 -0.42 1.80
CA TRP A 386 7.63 -0.98 3.08
C TRP A 386 8.97 -1.74 3.02
N SER A 387 9.47 -2.06 1.82
CA SER A 387 10.83 -2.60 1.63
C SER A 387 11.91 -1.73 2.29
N ASP A 388 11.64 -0.43 2.41
CA ASP A 388 12.55 0.59 2.88
C ASP A 388 12.24 1.03 4.34
N LYS A 389 11.32 0.33 5.03
CA LYS A 389 10.87 0.64 6.41
C LYS A 389 11.20 -0.51 7.39
N ASP A 390 11.61 -0.16 8.61
CA ASP A 390 11.84 -1.09 9.74
C ASP A 390 10.55 -1.51 10.47
N ASP A 391 9.40 -1.54 9.78
CA ASP A 391 8.08 -1.64 10.42
C ASP A 391 7.78 -2.98 11.09
N ALA A 392 8.53 -4.03 10.74
CA ALA A 392 8.42 -5.35 11.35
C ALA A 392 9.23 -5.54 12.65
N ILE A 393 10.08 -4.57 13.02
CA ILE A 393 10.95 -4.66 14.22
C ILE A 393 10.84 -3.45 15.15
N ASP A 394 10.37 -2.30 14.66
CA ASP A 394 10.24 -1.09 15.46
C ASP A 394 8.93 -1.05 16.28
N TRP A 395 8.51 0.14 16.70
CA TRP A 395 7.27 0.35 17.46
C TRP A 395 6.02 -0.13 16.71
N GLN A 396 6.04 -0.20 15.38
CA GLN A 396 4.93 -0.68 14.56
C GLN A 396 4.69 -2.19 14.77
N ALA A 397 5.70 -2.96 15.19
CA ALA A 397 5.56 -4.39 15.46
C ALA A 397 4.54 -4.70 16.58
N TYR A 398 4.34 -3.76 17.52
CA TYR A 398 3.25 -3.82 18.51
C TYR A 398 1.89 -3.81 17.82
N PHE A 399 1.64 -2.80 16.98
CA PHE A 399 0.37 -2.63 16.27
C PHE A 399 0.13 -3.75 15.26
N HIS A 400 1.17 -4.19 14.54
CA HIS A 400 1.08 -5.33 13.62
C HIS A 400 0.56 -6.59 14.31
N LEU A 401 1.06 -6.94 15.51
CA LEU A 401 0.62 -8.14 16.20
C LEU A 401 -0.73 -7.95 16.89
N ARG A 402 -0.92 -6.85 17.65
CA ARG A 402 -2.18 -6.59 18.35
C ARG A 402 -3.34 -6.56 17.37
N ASN A 403 -3.21 -5.79 16.29
CA ASN A 403 -4.29 -5.59 15.34
C ASN A 403 -4.51 -6.84 14.47
N ARG A 404 -3.46 -7.62 14.15
CA ARG A 404 -3.62 -8.95 13.55
C ARG A 404 -4.50 -9.85 14.40
N LEU A 405 -4.31 -9.87 15.72
CA LEU A 405 -5.11 -10.68 16.65
C LEU A 405 -6.56 -10.19 16.70
N VAL A 406 -6.79 -8.86 16.77
CA VAL A 406 -8.13 -8.27 16.70
C VAL A 406 -8.86 -8.71 15.44
N VAL A 407 -8.27 -8.48 14.27
CA VAL A 407 -8.91 -8.77 12.98
C VAL A 407 -9.06 -10.28 12.76
N ALA A 408 -8.12 -11.10 13.26
CA ALA A 408 -8.26 -12.56 13.26
C ALA A 408 -9.46 -13.01 14.12
N ALA A 409 -9.65 -12.40 15.28
CA ALA A 409 -10.76 -12.73 16.16
C ALA A 409 -12.13 -12.45 15.49
N LEU A 410 -12.19 -11.38 14.69
CA LEU A 410 -13.38 -10.98 13.94
C LEU A 410 -13.65 -11.86 12.71
N HIS A 411 -12.62 -12.12 11.89
CA HIS A 411 -12.82 -12.63 10.52
C HIS A 411 -12.16 -13.97 10.21
N GLN A 412 -11.36 -14.55 11.11
CA GLN A 412 -10.75 -15.86 10.84
C GLN A 412 -11.83 -16.95 10.85
N PRO A 413 -11.97 -17.75 9.77
CA PRO A 413 -12.92 -18.86 9.74
C PRO A 413 -12.61 -19.89 10.85
N ASP A 414 -13.64 -20.35 11.55
CA ASP A 414 -13.49 -21.22 12.72
C ASP A 414 -12.71 -22.51 12.43
N LYS A 415 -12.79 -23.03 11.19
CA LYS A 415 -12.06 -24.23 10.75
C LYS A 415 -10.53 -24.15 10.89
N TYR A 416 -9.94 -22.95 10.91
CA TYR A 416 -8.50 -22.77 11.02
C TYR A 416 -8.01 -22.72 12.48
N GLY A 417 -8.88 -22.27 13.40
CA GLY A 417 -8.51 -22.03 14.79
C GLY A 417 -7.30 -21.09 14.96
N VAL A 418 -6.75 -21.02 16.17
CA VAL A 418 -5.65 -20.10 16.53
C VAL A 418 -4.26 -20.71 16.34
N THR A 419 -4.17 -22.03 16.17
CA THR A 419 -2.91 -22.78 16.18
C THR A 419 -1.91 -22.31 15.12
N GLY A 420 -2.37 -22.08 13.89
CA GLY A 420 -1.50 -21.61 12.79
C GLY A 420 -0.95 -20.21 13.05
N LEU A 421 -1.77 -19.31 13.58
CA LEU A 421 -1.37 -17.96 14.00
C LEU A 421 -0.34 -18.02 15.13
N ILE A 422 -0.58 -18.82 16.17
CA ILE A 422 0.37 -19.00 17.28
C ILE A 422 1.70 -19.56 16.77
N ALA A 423 1.69 -20.61 15.96
CA ALA A 423 2.91 -21.22 15.43
C ALA A 423 3.75 -20.21 14.62
N ASP A 424 3.09 -19.40 13.79
CA ASP A 424 3.71 -18.34 13.00
C ASP A 424 4.36 -17.27 13.91
N THR A 425 3.65 -16.80 14.92
CA THR A 425 4.17 -15.77 15.85
C THR A 425 5.27 -16.31 16.77
N VAL A 426 5.21 -17.57 17.21
CA VAL A 426 6.31 -18.21 17.97
C VAL A 426 7.58 -18.27 17.13
N LYS A 427 7.46 -18.65 15.85
CA LYS A 427 8.58 -18.67 14.91
C LYS A 427 9.20 -17.27 14.75
N ALA A 428 8.37 -16.23 14.64
CA ALA A 428 8.83 -14.84 14.58
C ALA A 428 9.56 -14.43 15.87
N THR A 429 9.01 -14.74 17.05
CA THR A 429 9.68 -14.47 18.34
C THR A 429 11.04 -15.14 18.45
N VAL A 430 11.17 -16.42 18.07
CA VAL A 430 12.47 -17.11 18.08
C VAL A 430 13.45 -16.41 17.14
N LYS A 431 13.01 -15.98 15.95
CA LYS A 431 13.84 -15.20 15.02
C LYS A 431 14.30 -13.89 15.66
N HIS A 432 13.41 -13.10 16.27
CA HIS A 432 13.76 -11.83 16.91
C HIS A 432 14.77 -12.02 18.05
N LEU A 433 14.59 -13.03 18.90
CA LEU A 433 15.54 -13.35 19.97
C LEU A 433 16.92 -13.74 19.42
N LEU A 434 16.97 -14.52 18.34
CA LEU A 434 18.22 -14.88 17.65
C LEU A 434 18.88 -13.68 16.95
N CYS A 435 18.10 -12.67 16.57
CA CYS A 435 18.59 -11.41 16.00
C CYS A 435 18.89 -10.34 17.07
N LEU A 436 18.75 -10.66 18.36
CA LEU A 436 18.95 -9.74 19.49
C LEU A 436 17.98 -8.54 19.48
N GLU A 437 16.77 -8.74 18.96
CA GLU A 437 15.68 -7.76 18.85
C GLU A 437 14.76 -7.89 20.07
N TYR A 438 15.29 -7.59 21.26
CA TYR A 438 14.60 -7.82 22.52
C TYR A 438 13.46 -6.84 22.76
N SER A 439 13.63 -5.58 22.35
CA SER A 439 12.57 -4.57 22.42
C SER A 439 11.34 -5.01 21.63
N THR A 440 11.54 -5.60 20.44
CA THR A 440 10.47 -6.11 19.56
C THR A 440 9.66 -7.22 20.24
N VAL A 441 10.33 -8.16 20.93
CA VAL A 441 9.62 -9.22 21.66
C VAL A 441 8.88 -8.66 22.88
N ALA A 442 9.45 -7.68 23.58
CA ALA A 442 8.80 -7.04 24.72
C ALA A 442 7.50 -6.34 24.32
N ILE A 443 7.52 -5.54 23.24
CA ILE A 443 6.32 -4.87 22.74
C ILE A 443 5.34 -5.85 22.09
N GLN A 444 5.79 -6.95 21.48
CA GLN A 444 4.89 -8.02 21.02
C GLN A 444 4.20 -8.75 22.18
N ASN A 445 4.88 -8.91 23.33
CA ASN A 445 4.24 -9.42 24.53
C ASN A 445 3.15 -8.45 25.03
N LEU A 446 3.46 -7.15 25.09
CA LEU A 446 2.48 -6.11 25.42
C LEU A 446 1.28 -6.13 24.45
N ALA A 447 1.53 -6.31 23.15
CA ALA A 447 0.48 -6.41 22.13
C ALA A 447 -0.49 -7.57 22.40
N ILE A 448 0.02 -8.74 22.82
CA ILE A 448 -0.84 -9.87 23.20
C ILE A 448 -1.59 -9.56 24.50
N GLN A 449 -0.94 -8.94 25.49
CA GLN A 449 -1.59 -8.54 26.75
C GLN A 449 -2.77 -7.58 26.50
N ASP A 450 -2.57 -6.56 25.68
CA ASP A 450 -3.63 -5.59 25.36
C ASP A 450 -4.77 -6.22 24.57
N PHE A 451 -4.47 -7.17 23.67
CA PHE A 451 -5.53 -7.95 23.00
C PHE A 451 -6.31 -8.84 23.99
N LEU A 452 -5.62 -9.50 24.93
CA LEU A 452 -6.25 -10.35 25.95
C LEU A 452 -7.11 -9.56 26.94
N ALA A 453 -6.88 -8.25 27.07
CA ALA A 453 -7.65 -7.33 27.91
C ALA A 453 -8.99 -6.90 27.27
N GLY A 454 -9.20 -7.20 25.99
CA GLY A 454 -10.49 -7.08 25.32
C GLY A 454 -10.69 -5.82 24.47
N PRO A 455 -11.85 -5.72 23.78
CA PRO A 455 -12.12 -4.67 22.79
C PRO A 455 -12.13 -3.25 23.35
N GLU A 456 -12.75 -3.03 24.53
CA GLU A 456 -12.83 -1.71 25.16
C GLU A 456 -11.43 -1.18 25.52
N HIS A 457 -10.59 -2.04 26.10
CA HIS A 457 -9.21 -1.69 26.43
C HIS A 457 -8.41 -1.30 25.18
N VAL A 458 -8.55 -2.04 24.07
CA VAL A 458 -7.88 -1.70 22.81
C VAL A 458 -8.32 -0.33 22.28
N ALA A 459 -9.62 -0.02 22.37
CA ALA A 459 -10.15 1.27 21.93
C ALA A 459 -9.65 2.43 22.81
N ASP A 460 -9.64 2.27 24.13
CA ASP A 460 -9.22 3.30 25.08
C ASP A 460 -7.71 3.59 25.02
N LEU A 461 -6.93 2.65 24.50
CA LEU A 461 -5.49 2.83 24.27
C LEU A 461 -5.15 3.70 23.05
N LEU A 462 -6.12 4.03 22.18
CA LEU A 462 -5.86 4.74 20.92
C LEU A 462 -4.96 6.00 21.06
N PRO A 463 -5.19 6.93 22.02
CA PRO A 463 -4.35 8.12 22.18
C PRO A 463 -3.01 7.88 22.91
N THR A 464 -2.85 6.76 23.63
CA THR A 464 -1.71 6.56 24.56
C THR A 464 -0.79 5.39 24.20
N ALA A 465 -1.22 4.46 23.35
CA ALA A 465 -0.48 3.26 22.99
C ALA A 465 0.92 3.58 22.44
N LEU A 466 1.03 4.54 21.52
CA LEU A 466 2.31 4.90 20.91
C LEU A 466 3.33 5.40 21.95
N GLY A 467 2.90 6.26 22.86
CA GLY A 467 3.75 6.77 23.95
C GLY A 467 4.25 5.65 24.87
N THR A 468 3.35 4.73 25.22
CA THR A 468 3.67 3.55 26.04
C THR A 468 4.68 2.63 25.36
N VAL A 469 4.48 2.33 24.07
CA VAL A 469 5.39 1.51 23.27
C VAL A 469 6.77 2.16 23.17
N HIS A 470 6.85 3.47 22.92
CA HIS A 470 8.12 4.18 22.89
C HIS A 470 8.84 4.18 24.24
N ALA A 471 8.11 4.36 25.34
CA ALA A 471 8.68 4.30 26.69
C ALA A 471 9.30 2.92 26.97
N LEU A 472 8.55 1.84 26.70
CA LEU A 472 9.03 0.47 26.88
C LEU A 472 10.27 0.18 26.03
N ARG A 473 10.29 0.61 24.75
CA ARG A 473 11.44 0.39 23.87
C ARG A 473 12.72 1.07 24.37
N LYS A 474 12.64 2.23 25.02
CA LYS A 474 13.82 2.94 25.56
C LYS A 474 14.56 2.16 26.65
N GLU A 475 13.94 1.17 27.26
CA GLU A 475 14.58 0.29 28.25
C GLU A 475 15.53 -0.73 27.62
N TYR A 476 15.55 -0.84 26.28
CA TYR A 476 16.29 -1.86 25.55
C TYR A 476 17.33 -1.25 24.61
N PRO A 477 18.61 -1.67 24.68
CA PRO A 477 19.68 -1.15 23.83
C PRO A 477 19.44 -1.33 22.32
N ASP A 478 18.72 -2.39 21.91
CA ASP A 478 18.42 -2.67 20.51
C ASP A 478 17.40 -1.68 19.88
N ALA A 479 16.82 -0.78 20.68
CA ALA A 479 15.91 0.26 20.21
C ALA A 479 16.42 1.69 20.43
N VAL A 480 17.61 1.86 21.03
CA VAL A 480 18.22 3.18 21.21
C VAL A 480 19.09 3.48 20.00
N VAL A 481 18.59 4.35 19.12
CA VAL A 481 19.29 4.76 17.90
C VAL A 481 20.41 5.72 18.25
N LEU A 482 21.61 5.38 17.81
CA LEU A 482 22.79 6.23 17.83
C LEU A 482 23.01 6.82 16.43
N PRO A 483 23.52 8.07 16.31
CA PRO A 483 23.72 8.69 15.01
C PRO A 483 24.70 7.93 14.10
N SER A 484 25.70 7.28 14.69
CA SER A 484 26.72 6.54 13.92
C SER A 484 27.37 5.47 14.80
N SER A 485 27.85 4.39 14.17
CA SER A 485 28.69 3.39 14.83
C SER A 485 30.02 3.98 15.33
N THR A 486 30.46 5.12 14.80
CA THR A 486 31.64 5.86 15.28
C THR A 486 31.45 6.48 16.67
N SER A 487 30.22 6.54 17.18
CA SER A 487 29.93 6.92 18.57
C SER A 487 30.23 5.80 19.57
N LEU A 488 30.63 4.61 19.09
CA LEU A 488 31.00 3.45 19.90
C LEU A 488 32.46 3.07 19.61
N PRO A 489 33.09 2.25 20.48
CA PRO A 489 34.42 1.70 20.22
C PRO A 489 34.49 0.96 18.87
N LEU A 490 35.68 0.97 18.26
CA LEU A 490 35.91 0.22 17.02
C LEU A 490 35.60 -1.28 17.22
N PRO A 491 35.01 -1.95 16.22
CA PRO A 491 34.60 -3.34 16.39
C PRO A 491 35.81 -4.25 16.59
N SER A 492 35.79 -5.06 17.66
CA SER A 492 36.93 -5.91 18.06
C SER A 492 37.21 -7.03 17.06
N ARG A 493 36.17 -7.52 16.37
CA ARG A 493 36.19 -8.73 15.52
C ARG A 493 36.58 -10.02 16.26
N GLU A 494 36.63 -9.99 17.59
CA GLU A 494 36.94 -11.14 18.42
C GLU A 494 35.77 -12.10 18.52
N ASP A 495 36.06 -13.41 18.62
CA ASP A 495 35.07 -14.50 18.68
C ASP A 495 34.04 -14.52 17.54
N VAL A 496 34.29 -13.82 16.44
CA VAL A 496 33.43 -13.82 15.26
C VAL A 496 33.79 -15.00 14.36
N GLY A 497 32.84 -15.92 14.15
CA GLY A 497 33.01 -17.02 13.20
C GLY A 497 32.87 -16.57 11.74
N ASN A 498 33.40 -17.36 10.80
CA ASN A 498 33.10 -17.17 9.37
C ASN A 498 31.66 -17.64 9.08
N VAL A 499 30.77 -16.69 8.81
CA VAL A 499 29.34 -16.93 8.58
C VAL A 499 28.94 -16.48 7.18
N SER A 500 28.63 -17.46 6.32
CA SER A 500 27.99 -17.25 5.03
C SER A 500 26.51 -17.61 5.08
N LEU A 501 25.74 -17.10 4.11
CA LEU A 501 24.32 -17.42 3.91
C LEU A 501 24.14 -18.95 3.81
N PRO A 502 23.40 -19.59 4.73
CA PRO A 502 23.16 -21.03 4.64
C PRO A 502 22.11 -21.33 3.56
N THR A 503 22.53 -21.95 2.46
CA THR A 503 21.66 -22.24 1.29
C THR A 503 20.99 -23.61 1.33
N ASN A 504 21.54 -24.58 2.07
CA ASN A 504 21.00 -25.95 2.16
C ASN A 504 20.50 -26.31 3.57
N LYS A 505 19.63 -27.33 3.66
CA LYS A 505 18.96 -27.74 4.92
C LYS A 505 19.94 -28.10 6.04
N VAL A 506 21.04 -28.77 5.73
CA VAL A 506 22.06 -29.17 6.70
C VAL A 506 22.80 -27.95 7.24
N ALA A 507 23.16 -27.01 6.37
CA ALA A 507 23.80 -25.75 6.76
C ALA A 507 22.86 -24.90 7.63
N ILE A 508 21.57 -24.79 7.26
CA ILE A 508 20.55 -24.08 8.04
C ILE A 508 20.43 -24.69 9.44
N ALA A 509 20.26 -26.02 9.53
CA ALA A 509 20.16 -26.72 10.80
C ALA A 509 21.42 -26.54 11.66
N THR A 510 22.60 -26.66 11.06
CA THR A 510 23.88 -26.46 11.75
C THR A 510 24.00 -25.05 12.31
N ARG A 511 23.63 -24.02 11.53
CA ARG A 511 23.64 -22.62 11.99
C ARG A 511 22.64 -22.39 13.10
N LEU A 512 21.45 -22.98 13.02
CA LEU A 512 20.44 -22.89 14.07
C LEU A 512 20.93 -23.51 15.38
N VAL A 513 21.48 -24.74 15.34
CA VAL A 513 22.02 -25.40 16.53
C VAL A 513 23.16 -24.60 17.14
N LYS A 514 24.09 -24.07 16.32
CA LYS A 514 25.17 -23.20 16.80
C LYS A 514 24.63 -21.93 17.46
N GLY A 515 23.67 -21.26 16.84
CA GLY A 515 23.04 -20.05 17.38
C GLY A 515 22.33 -20.31 18.71
N LEU A 516 21.56 -21.40 18.81
CA LEU A 516 20.89 -21.81 20.06
C LEU A 516 21.90 -22.15 21.16
N ALA A 517 22.94 -22.92 20.84
CA ALA A 517 23.99 -23.29 21.79
C ALA A 517 24.77 -22.06 22.29
N HIS A 518 25.03 -21.09 21.42
CA HIS A 518 25.66 -19.83 21.80
C HIS A 518 24.75 -18.98 22.71
N ASN A 519 23.47 -18.87 22.36
CA ASN A 519 22.48 -18.11 23.15
C ASN A 519 22.23 -18.68 24.55
N ALA A 520 22.47 -19.99 24.76
CA ALA A 520 22.39 -20.61 26.08
C ALA A 520 23.61 -20.31 27.00
N ARG A 521 24.74 -19.85 26.44
CA ARG A 521 25.96 -19.53 27.20
C ARG A 521 25.91 -18.12 27.77
N LYS A 522 26.67 -17.87 28.83
CA LYS A 522 26.86 -16.50 29.37
C LYS A 522 27.54 -15.60 28.31
N ALA A 523 27.04 -14.38 28.14
CA ALA A 523 27.68 -13.38 27.29
C ALA A 523 28.96 -12.84 27.94
N LYS A 524 30.00 -12.59 27.14
CA LYS A 524 31.24 -11.95 27.57
C LYS A 524 31.00 -10.45 27.73
N ARG A 525 31.44 -9.88 28.85
CA ARG A 525 31.18 -8.46 29.19
C ARG A 525 31.89 -7.51 28.23
N GLU A 526 33.08 -7.86 27.77
CA GLU A 526 33.87 -7.08 26.80
C GLU A 526 33.05 -6.74 25.53
N HIS A 527 32.28 -7.70 25.02
CA HIS A 527 31.45 -7.54 23.81
C HIS A 527 30.21 -6.66 24.03
N LEU A 528 29.84 -6.38 25.28
CA LEU A 528 28.72 -5.50 25.64
C LEU A 528 29.14 -4.03 25.77
N GLU A 529 30.44 -3.77 25.84
CA GLU A 529 31.04 -2.43 25.89
C GLU A 529 31.70 -2.07 24.56
N THR A 530 32.37 -3.04 23.92
CA THR A 530 32.96 -2.93 22.58
C THR A 530 32.23 -3.86 21.60
N PRO A 531 31.62 -3.37 20.52
CA PRO A 531 30.92 -4.24 19.58
C PRO A 531 31.89 -5.22 18.91
N GLN A 532 31.44 -6.44 18.62
CA GLN A 532 32.24 -7.39 17.84
C GLN A 532 32.24 -7.03 16.35
N LEU A 533 31.11 -6.53 15.85
CA LEU A 533 30.88 -6.18 14.46
C LEU A 533 30.05 -4.91 14.32
N ASN A 534 30.24 -4.23 13.19
CA ASN A 534 29.29 -3.28 12.64
C ASN A 534 28.64 -3.92 11.43
N VAL A 535 27.34 -4.22 11.51
CA VAL A 535 26.62 -5.02 10.53
C VAL A 535 25.63 -4.14 9.76
N PRO A 536 25.75 -4.04 8.43
CA PRO A 536 24.75 -3.38 7.59
C PRO A 536 23.38 -4.08 7.69
N THR A 537 22.30 -3.35 7.44
CA THR A 537 20.92 -3.87 7.49
C THR A 537 20.72 -5.13 6.64
N LEU A 538 21.31 -5.16 5.43
CA LEU A 538 21.22 -6.30 4.50
C LEU A 538 21.85 -7.60 5.05
N ASP A 539 22.90 -7.46 5.88
CA ASP A 539 23.65 -8.57 6.47
C ASP A 539 23.13 -8.96 7.86
N ALA A 540 22.24 -8.16 8.45
CA ALA A 540 21.66 -8.33 9.79
C ALA A 540 20.68 -9.51 9.87
N ARG A 541 21.20 -10.72 9.68
CA ARG A 541 20.42 -11.96 9.55
C ARG A 541 20.67 -12.90 10.74
N TRP A 542 19.64 -13.65 11.12
CA TRP A 542 19.66 -14.54 12.30
C TRP A 542 20.86 -15.49 12.35
N PHE A 543 21.33 -15.99 11.19
CA PHE A 543 22.45 -16.93 11.15
C PHE A 543 23.78 -16.27 11.51
N LEU A 544 23.93 -14.96 11.31
CA LEU A 544 25.09 -14.17 11.75
C LEU A 544 24.89 -13.69 13.18
N LEU A 545 23.78 -13.00 13.45
CA LEU A 545 23.51 -12.32 14.71
C LEU A 545 23.36 -13.26 15.91
N SER A 546 22.91 -14.50 15.68
CA SER A 546 22.77 -15.48 16.78
C SER A 546 24.09 -16.04 17.32
N GLN A 547 25.23 -15.66 16.73
CA GLN A 547 26.55 -16.14 17.10
C GLN A 547 27.44 -15.02 17.68
N VAL A 548 26.87 -13.86 18.03
CA VAL A 548 27.57 -12.72 18.64
C VAL A 548 26.92 -12.28 19.95
N ASP A 549 27.72 -11.68 20.83
CA ASP A 549 27.34 -11.12 22.13
C ASP A 549 26.97 -9.64 22.03
N GLY A 550 27.63 -8.88 21.17
CA GLY A 550 27.30 -7.47 20.96
C GLY A 550 27.67 -6.98 19.57
N VAL A 551 26.75 -6.24 18.94
CA VAL A 551 26.84 -5.88 17.53
C VAL A 551 26.08 -4.58 17.27
N THR A 552 26.65 -3.70 16.45
CA THR A 552 25.90 -2.57 15.92
C THR A 552 25.20 -2.99 14.64
N VAL A 553 23.93 -2.61 14.50
CA VAL A 553 23.12 -2.88 13.31
C VAL A 553 22.58 -1.55 12.80
N THR A 554 22.78 -1.26 11.51
CA THR A 554 22.22 -0.06 10.87
C THR A 554 20.70 -0.14 10.83
N THR A 555 20.02 0.99 11.02
CA THR A 555 18.56 1.10 10.81
C THR A 555 18.23 0.99 9.31
N ALA A 556 17.03 0.55 8.95
CA ALA A 556 16.64 0.38 7.54
C ALA A 556 16.69 1.69 6.75
N ASP A 557 16.36 2.82 7.39
CA ASP A 557 16.45 4.16 6.77
C ASP A 557 17.89 4.66 6.59
N GLY A 558 18.89 3.92 7.08
CA GLY A 558 20.31 4.27 7.00
C GLY A 558 20.72 5.47 7.85
N ARG A 559 19.84 6.02 8.69
CA ARG A 559 20.09 7.26 9.44
C ARG A 559 20.79 7.05 10.79
N GLY A 560 20.96 5.81 11.22
CA GLY A 560 21.66 5.51 12.47
C GLY A 560 21.96 4.03 12.65
N VAL A 561 22.41 3.69 13.86
CA VAL A 561 22.67 2.31 14.28
C VAL A 561 22.09 2.04 15.66
N VAL A 562 21.75 0.79 15.94
CA VAL A 562 21.40 0.32 17.30
C VAL A 562 22.46 -0.64 17.79
N TYR A 563 22.79 -0.58 19.08
CA TYR A 563 23.74 -1.52 19.69
C TYR A 563 22.96 -2.69 20.32
N ARG A 564 22.83 -3.78 19.56
CA ARG A 564 22.19 -5.00 20.03
C ARG A 564 23.13 -5.78 20.94
N LYS A 565 22.63 -6.18 22.11
CA LYS A 565 23.41 -6.79 23.19
C LYS A 565 22.75 -8.07 23.66
N ARG A 566 23.47 -9.19 23.60
CA ARG A 566 22.97 -10.49 24.00
C ARG A 566 22.93 -10.61 25.52
N ASP A 567 21.76 -10.94 26.03
CA ASP A 567 21.57 -11.28 27.44
C ASP A 567 20.68 -12.53 27.53
N PRO A 568 21.25 -13.71 27.85
CA PRO A 568 20.49 -14.96 28.00
C PRO A 568 19.35 -14.88 28.99
N ARG A 569 19.48 -14.08 30.05
CA ARG A 569 18.45 -13.94 31.10
C ARG A 569 17.27 -13.12 30.58
N VAL A 570 17.55 -12.02 29.89
CA VAL A 570 16.52 -11.21 29.22
C VAL A 570 15.82 -12.03 28.15
N ALA A 571 16.56 -12.72 27.29
CA ALA A 571 16.01 -13.58 26.25
C ALA A 571 15.11 -14.69 26.82
N ALA A 572 15.56 -15.40 27.86
CA ALA A 572 14.78 -16.45 28.51
C ALA A 572 13.51 -15.90 29.19
N ARG A 573 13.61 -14.74 29.87
CA ARG A 573 12.45 -14.06 30.48
C ARG A 573 11.42 -13.67 29.44
N LEU A 574 11.85 -13.01 28.37
CA LEU A 574 10.98 -12.58 27.27
C LEU A 574 10.33 -13.77 26.58
N PHE A 575 11.09 -14.82 26.29
CA PHE A 575 10.58 -16.04 25.66
C PHE A 575 9.54 -16.76 26.55
N LYS A 576 9.83 -16.91 27.85
CA LYS A 576 8.90 -17.53 28.80
C LYS A 576 7.58 -16.77 28.87
N GLU A 577 7.64 -15.44 28.95
CA GLU A 577 6.44 -14.60 28.93
C GLU A 577 5.69 -14.72 27.60
N SER A 578 6.42 -14.72 26.48
CA SER A 578 5.88 -14.94 25.13
C SER A 578 5.14 -16.28 24.98
N LEU A 579 5.63 -17.35 25.61
CA LEU A 579 4.96 -18.65 25.60
C LEU A 579 3.75 -18.68 26.55
N ARG A 580 3.86 -18.06 27.72
CA ARG A 580 2.75 -17.93 28.69
C ARG A 580 1.56 -17.22 28.05
N LEU A 581 1.80 -16.07 27.43
CA LEU A 581 0.76 -15.27 26.76
C LEU A 581 0.11 -16.00 25.60
N ARG A 582 0.87 -16.76 24.81
CA ARG A 582 0.29 -17.56 23.70
C ARG A 582 -0.50 -18.75 24.18
N ARG A 583 -0.13 -19.35 25.32
CA ARG A 583 -0.95 -20.37 25.97
C ARG A 583 -2.27 -19.78 26.43
N GLU A 584 -2.23 -18.63 27.12
CA GLU A 584 -3.44 -17.92 27.54
C GLU A 584 -4.31 -17.51 26.34
N LEU A 585 -3.70 -17.00 25.27
CA LEU A 585 -4.36 -16.74 23.99
C LEU A 585 -5.05 -17.99 23.44
N ALA A 586 -4.37 -19.13 23.41
CA ALA A 586 -4.96 -20.37 22.92
C ALA A 586 -6.17 -20.81 23.76
N GLU A 587 -6.10 -20.66 25.08
CA GLU A 587 -7.14 -21.03 26.03
C GLU A 587 -8.36 -20.09 25.93
N ARG A 588 -8.15 -18.77 25.74
CA ARG A 588 -9.20 -17.74 25.72
C ARG A 588 -9.67 -17.33 24.33
N TYR A 589 -9.10 -17.85 23.24
CA TYR A 589 -9.36 -17.33 21.90
C TYR A 589 -10.85 -17.32 21.52
N THR A 590 -11.58 -18.41 21.79
CA THR A 590 -13.01 -18.50 21.45
C THR A 590 -13.88 -17.51 22.22
N GLU A 591 -13.54 -17.24 23.49
CA GLU A 591 -14.17 -16.19 24.31
C GLU A 591 -13.90 -14.81 23.70
N LEU A 592 -12.62 -14.50 23.44
CA LEU A 592 -12.22 -13.22 22.84
C LEU A 592 -12.87 -12.99 21.47
N LYS A 593 -12.99 -14.02 20.63
CA LYS A 593 -13.74 -13.92 19.36
C LYS A 593 -15.16 -13.41 19.57
N ARG A 594 -15.85 -13.91 20.59
CA ARG A 594 -17.22 -13.48 20.91
C ARG A 594 -17.24 -12.05 21.44
N GLU A 595 -16.34 -11.72 22.36
CA GLU A 595 -16.25 -10.37 22.95
C GLU A 595 -15.97 -9.32 21.88
N TYR A 596 -14.94 -9.52 21.06
CA TYR A 596 -14.61 -8.61 19.97
C TYR A 596 -15.75 -8.47 18.97
N LYS A 597 -16.38 -9.56 18.54
CA LYS A 597 -17.53 -9.50 17.62
C LYS A 597 -18.72 -8.75 18.21
N ALA A 598 -18.99 -8.93 19.50
CA ALA A 598 -20.09 -8.23 20.18
C ALA A 598 -19.83 -6.72 20.30
N ALA A 599 -18.55 -6.30 20.40
CA ALA A 599 -18.17 -4.90 20.49
C ALA A 599 -18.15 -4.16 19.15
N VAL A 600 -18.02 -4.85 18.01
CA VAL A 600 -17.91 -4.20 16.67
C VAL A 600 -18.98 -3.13 16.44
N PRO A 601 -20.28 -3.37 16.65
CA PRO A 601 -21.30 -2.35 16.38
C PRO A 601 -21.06 -1.04 17.14
N GLU A 602 -20.55 -1.10 18.37
CA GLU A 602 -20.18 0.10 19.11
C GLU A 602 -18.87 0.70 18.60
N LEU A 603 -17.82 -0.12 18.43
CA LEU A 603 -16.49 0.32 18.01
C LEU A 603 -16.48 1.02 16.65
N THR A 604 -17.44 0.69 15.78
CA THR A 604 -17.58 1.26 14.44
C THR A 604 -18.73 2.27 14.34
N SER A 605 -19.39 2.59 15.46
CA SER A 605 -20.46 3.59 15.51
C SER A 605 -19.92 5.01 15.38
N LYS A 606 -20.75 5.91 14.83
CA LYS A 606 -20.41 7.34 14.77
C LYS A 606 -20.31 7.91 16.18
N GLU A 607 -21.21 7.51 17.07
CA GLU A 607 -21.32 7.97 18.45
C GLU A 607 -20.07 7.61 19.29
N ARG A 608 -19.48 6.43 19.07
CA ARG A 608 -18.20 6.08 19.72
C ARG A 608 -17.08 6.97 19.22
N TRP A 609 -17.01 7.20 17.91
CA TRP A 609 -15.97 8.03 17.32
C TRP A 609 -16.12 9.52 17.67
N GLU A 610 -17.34 10.04 17.81
CA GLU A 610 -17.60 11.40 18.33
C GLU A 610 -16.94 11.59 19.71
N ARG A 611 -17.09 10.61 20.62
CA ARG A 611 -16.41 10.63 21.93
C ARG A 611 -14.89 10.63 21.80
N VAL A 612 -14.34 9.86 20.85
CA VAL A 612 -12.89 9.79 20.60
C VAL A 612 -12.37 11.10 20.01
N PHE A 613 -13.13 11.76 19.13
CA PHE A 613 -12.78 13.06 18.56
C PHE A 613 -12.98 14.22 19.57
N GLY A 614 -13.80 14.01 20.60
CA GLY A 614 -14.13 15.02 21.61
C GLY A 614 -15.17 16.03 21.14
N ILE A 615 -16.14 15.59 20.33
CA ILE A 615 -17.21 16.43 19.75
C ILE A 615 -18.61 16.05 20.21
#